data_AF-A0A7X0ML81-F1
#
_entry.id   AF-A0A7X0ML81-F1
#
_cell.length_a   1.000
_cell.length_b   1.000
_cell.length_c   1.000
_cell.angle_alpha   90.00
_cell.angle_beta   90.00
_cell.angle_gamma   90.00
#
_symmetry.space_group_name_H-M   'P 1'
#
loop_
_entity.id
_entity.type
_entity.pdbx_description
1 polymer ?
#
loop_
_entity_poly.entity_id
_entity_poly.type
_entity_poly.pdbx_seq_one_letter_code
_entity_poly.pdbx_strand_id
1 'polypeptide(L)'
;MEPNSSILIDNKQILKESPIEVGRTLRNYHGETEWHRNWKAAFPPGFREVSFSDVTLGELHRADVHTPCGTTLEFQNSPICLEELKSREAFYPKLIWILNGKKFKGFRVLKNLPDVDDPRIANYDFCNTDHLSMIRKSDFLQGRPRVLNFQHPELRKLPLTSYYYSFCWKHPHRVWYQAKNPIIVDLGGHFIYQLKQRRQLSEDYPYLHIMTRKSFIEQYVC
;
A
#
# COMPACT_ATOMS: atom_id res chain seq x y z
N MET A 1 20.60 -59.28 -60.00
CA MET A 1 20.96 -57.90 -59.60
C MET A 1 21.15 -57.94 -58.11
N GLU A 2 22.40 -57.96 -57.69
CA GLU A 2 22.91 -58.02 -56.31
C GLU A 2 23.59 -56.64 -56.04
N PRO A 3 23.94 -56.28 -54.79
CA PRO A 3 23.32 -55.21 -54.02
C PRO A 3 24.26 -54.00 -53.82
N ASN A 4 23.75 -52.86 -53.34
CA ASN A 4 24.54 -51.76 -52.76
C ASN A 4 23.58 -50.74 -52.13
N SER A 5 23.55 -50.56 -50.81
CA SER A 5 24.53 -49.92 -49.92
C SER A 5 24.16 -48.46 -49.63
N SER A 6 24.20 -48.18 -48.32
CA SER A 6 24.09 -46.89 -47.66
C SER A 6 24.98 -45.82 -48.28
N ILE A 7 24.44 -44.62 -48.53
CA ILE A 7 25.24 -43.40 -48.63
C ILE A 7 24.58 -42.30 -47.78
N LEU A 8 25.22 -42.10 -46.63
CA LEU A 8 25.22 -40.85 -45.87
C LEU A 8 25.74 -39.74 -46.79
N ILE A 9 24.96 -38.67 -46.97
CA ILE A 9 25.50 -37.39 -47.43
C ILE A 9 25.28 -36.38 -46.30
N ASP A 10 26.42 -36.04 -45.71
CA ASP A 10 26.69 -35.01 -44.74
C ASP A 10 26.41 -33.63 -45.37
N ASN A 11 25.44 -32.89 -44.84
CA ASN A 11 25.25 -31.48 -45.15
C ASN A 11 25.44 -30.67 -43.86
N LYS A 12 26.72 -30.43 -43.55
CA LYS A 12 27.15 -29.33 -42.69
C LYS A 12 26.75 -27.99 -43.32
N GLN A 13 26.34 -27.09 -42.43
CA GLN A 13 26.12 -25.64 -42.60
C GLN A 13 24.84 -25.24 -43.35
N ILE A 14 23.83 -24.81 -42.59
CA ILE A 14 23.49 -23.38 -42.45
C ILE A 14 23.04 -23.18 -41.00
N LEU A 15 23.88 -22.49 -40.24
CA LEU A 15 23.53 -21.84 -38.99
C LEU A 15 22.49 -20.76 -39.31
N LYS A 16 21.28 -20.91 -38.80
CA LYS A 16 20.42 -19.76 -38.50
C LYS A 16 20.17 -19.77 -37.00
N GLU A 17 21.07 -19.05 -36.34
CA GLU A 17 20.87 -18.49 -35.01
C GLU A 17 19.47 -17.87 -34.98
N SER A 18 18.55 -18.53 -34.28
CA SER A 18 17.31 -17.90 -33.85
C SER A 18 17.69 -16.79 -32.86
N PRO A 19 17.11 -15.58 -32.97
CA PRO A 19 17.57 -14.44 -32.21
C PRO A 19 17.54 -14.77 -30.72
N ILE A 20 18.70 -14.62 -30.09
CA ILE A 20 18.91 -14.58 -28.66
C ILE A 20 17.74 -13.79 -28.06
N GLU A 21 16.84 -14.48 -27.35
CA GLU A 21 15.87 -13.82 -26.49
C GLU A 21 16.70 -12.92 -25.57
N VAL A 22 16.62 -11.62 -25.84
CA VAL A 22 17.27 -10.59 -25.03
C VAL A 22 16.67 -10.75 -23.65
N GLY A 23 17.42 -11.45 -22.80
CA GLY A 23 17.09 -11.64 -21.40
C GLY A 23 16.79 -10.28 -20.82
N ARG A 24 15.50 -10.01 -20.61
CA ARG A 24 15.08 -8.85 -19.82
C ARG A 24 15.44 -9.20 -18.39
N THR A 25 16.60 -8.68 -18.02
CA THR A 25 17.24 -8.75 -16.72
C THR A 25 16.19 -8.77 -15.61
N LEU A 26 16.07 -9.91 -14.93
CA LEU A 26 15.47 -9.96 -13.60
C LEU A 26 16.10 -8.81 -12.82
N ARG A 27 15.29 -7.82 -12.44
CA ARG A 27 15.77 -6.65 -11.74
C ARG A 27 16.21 -7.11 -10.34
N ASN A 28 17.43 -7.62 -10.24
CA ASN A 28 18.09 -7.92 -8.98
C ASN A 28 18.30 -6.59 -8.26
N TYR A 29 17.54 -6.37 -7.19
CA TYR A 29 17.72 -5.22 -6.30
C TYR A 29 19.05 -5.36 -5.53
N HIS A 30 20.15 -4.98 -6.15
CA HIS A 30 21.36 -4.63 -5.40
C HIS A 30 21.00 -3.44 -4.50
N GLY A 31 20.81 -3.68 -3.19
CA GLY A 31 20.50 -2.63 -2.21
C GLY A 31 19.23 -2.81 -1.38
N GLU A 32 18.63 -4.01 -1.34
CA GLU A 32 17.51 -4.30 -0.45
C GLU A 32 17.87 -4.00 1.03
N THR A 33 17.05 -3.17 1.68
CA THR A 33 17.25 -2.80 3.09
C THR A 33 16.87 -3.94 4.04
N GLU A 34 17.48 -3.95 5.23
CA GLU A 34 17.13 -4.91 6.28
C GLU A 34 15.64 -4.85 6.65
N TRP A 35 15.05 -3.65 6.66
CA TRP A 35 13.62 -3.44 6.90
C TRP A 35 12.76 -4.22 5.89
N HIS A 36 13.09 -4.11 4.60
CA HIS A 36 12.37 -4.78 3.52
C HIS A 36 12.51 -6.30 3.62
N ARG A 37 13.74 -6.78 3.85
CA ARG A 37 14.02 -8.21 4.05
C ARG A 37 13.25 -8.77 5.24
N ASN A 38 13.21 -8.05 6.36
CA ASN A 38 12.49 -8.45 7.57
C ASN A 38 10.98 -8.45 7.37
N TRP A 39 10.43 -7.60 6.49
CA TRP A 39 9.03 -7.64 6.10
C TRP A 39 8.69 -8.89 5.28
N LYS A 40 9.45 -9.19 4.22
CA LYS A 40 9.28 -10.42 3.43
C LYS A 40 9.46 -11.69 4.28
N ALA A 41 10.48 -11.71 5.14
CA ALA A 41 10.81 -12.86 5.98
C ALA A 41 9.69 -13.25 6.97
N ALA A 42 8.74 -12.34 7.24
CA ALA A 42 7.63 -12.59 8.13
C ALA A 42 6.50 -13.45 7.50
N PHE A 43 6.54 -13.69 6.18
CA PHE A 43 5.56 -14.52 5.46
C PHE A 43 6.18 -15.87 5.07
N PRO A 44 5.41 -16.94 4.81
CA PRO A 44 5.95 -18.22 4.34
C PRO A 44 6.78 -18.08 3.04
N PRO A 45 7.83 -18.90 2.82
CA PRO A 45 8.67 -18.81 1.62
C PRO A 45 7.89 -18.86 0.29
N GLY A 46 6.85 -19.69 0.21
CA GLY A 46 6.02 -19.81 -1.00
C GLY A 46 5.21 -18.56 -1.35
N PHE A 47 5.12 -17.58 -0.45
CA PHE A 47 4.38 -16.34 -0.68
C PHE A 47 5.31 -15.21 -1.14
N ARG A 48 6.62 -15.36 -0.97
CA ARG A 48 7.59 -14.27 -1.17
C ARG A 48 8.03 -14.21 -2.62
N GLU A 49 8.21 -13.00 -3.12
CA GLU A 49 8.88 -12.73 -4.39
C GLU A 49 8.27 -13.45 -5.61
N VAL A 50 6.94 -13.58 -5.62
CA VAL A 50 6.17 -14.31 -6.64
C VAL A 50 6.11 -13.50 -7.93
N SER A 51 6.53 -14.10 -9.04
CA SER A 51 6.52 -13.48 -10.36
C SER A 51 5.23 -13.81 -11.12
N PHE A 52 4.68 -12.82 -11.78
CA PHE A 52 3.53 -12.91 -12.66
C PHE A 52 3.88 -12.31 -14.01
N SER A 53 3.45 -12.97 -15.08
CA SER A 53 3.61 -12.46 -16.44
C SER A 53 2.29 -11.85 -16.90
N ASP A 54 2.31 -10.57 -17.24
CA ASP A 54 1.23 -9.94 -17.99
C ASP A 54 1.36 -10.34 -19.45
N VAL A 55 0.54 -11.31 -19.89
CA VAL A 55 0.53 -11.78 -21.28
C VAL A 55 0.00 -10.70 -22.24
N THR A 56 -0.76 -9.73 -21.73
CA THR A 56 -1.39 -8.67 -22.55
C THR A 56 -0.42 -7.51 -22.79
N LEU A 57 0.36 -7.13 -21.78
CA LEU A 57 1.34 -6.02 -21.87
C LEU A 57 2.78 -6.49 -22.07
N GLY A 58 3.05 -7.79 -21.94
CA GLY A 58 4.41 -8.36 -21.99
C GLY A 58 5.29 -7.92 -20.81
N GLU A 59 4.68 -7.50 -19.71
CA GLU A 59 5.37 -7.04 -18.49
C GLU A 59 5.53 -8.21 -17.51
N LEU A 60 6.70 -8.29 -16.87
CA LEU A 60 6.94 -9.22 -15.77
C LEU A 60 6.87 -8.43 -14.47
N HIS A 61 5.86 -8.73 -13.65
CA HIS A 61 5.69 -8.16 -12.32
C HIS A 61 6.17 -9.16 -11.27
N ARG A 62 6.92 -8.69 -10.27
CA ARG A 62 7.36 -9.53 -9.15
C ARG A 62 6.86 -8.93 -7.86
N ALA A 63 5.90 -9.61 -7.24
CA ALA A 63 5.32 -9.21 -5.96
C ALA A 63 6.28 -9.48 -4.81
N ASP A 64 6.49 -8.53 -3.89
CA ASP A 64 7.27 -8.80 -2.68
C ASP A 64 6.67 -9.94 -1.85
N VAL A 65 5.35 -9.90 -1.65
CA VAL A 65 4.55 -10.99 -1.08
C VAL A 65 3.23 -11.11 -1.83
N HIS A 66 2.86 -12.33 -2.22
CA HIS A 66 1.54 -12.67 -2.73
C HIS A 66 0.95 -13.84 -1.94
N THR A 67 -0.27 -13.67 -1.47
CA THR A 67 -0.92 -14.56 -0.49
C THR A 67 -1.96 -15.45 -1.17
N PRO A 68 -2.29 -16.64 -0.61
CA PRO A 68 -3.29 -17.53 -1.20
C PRO A 68 -4.70 -16.92 -1.33
N CYS A 69 -5.03 -15.92 -0.52
CA CYS A 69 -6.31 -15.19 -0.63
C CYS A 69 -6.32 -14.13 -1.76
N GLY A 70 -5.25 -14.09 -2.57
CA GLY A 70 -5.07 -13.23 -3.72
C GLY A 70 -4.61 -11.81 -3.38
N THR A 71 -4.20 -11.54 -2.13
CA THR A 71 -3.68 -10.23 -1.72
C THR A 71 -2.20 -10.13 -2.04
N THR A 72 -1.80 -9.05 -2.72
CA THR A 72 -0.41 -8.68 -2.95
C THR A 72 0.00 -7.60 -1.97
N LEU A 73 1.17 -7.77 -1.34
CA LEU A 73 1.79 -6.78 -0.47
C LEU A 73 3.08 -6.30 -1.13
N GLU A 74 3.24 -4.98 -1.23
CA GLU A 74 4.45 -4.33 -1.77
C GLU A 74 5.11 -3.48 -0.67
N PHE A 75 6.40 -3.71 -0.44
CA PHE A 75 7.19 -2.99 0.55
C PHE A 75 7.98 -1.88 -0.13
N GLN A 76 7.83 -0.64 0.34
CA GLN A 76 8.54 0.50 -0.25
C GLN A 76 9.31 1.29 0.81
N ASN A 77 10.63 1.23 0.69
CA ASN A 77 11.55 2.01 1.53
C ASN A 77 11.75 3.44 1.02
N SER A 78 11.55 3.67 -0.28
CA SER A 78 11.70 4.94 -0.96
C SER A 78 10.48 5.22 -1.83
N PRO A 79 10.22 6.49 -2.20
CA PRO A 79 9.16 6.82 -3.15
C PRO A 79 9.42 6.17 -4.52
N ILE A 80 8.36 5.71 -5.16
CA ILE A 80 8.36 5.24 -6.55
C ILE A 80 7.82 6.33 -7.48
N CYS A 81 8.03 6.19 -8.79
CA CYS A 81 7.40 7.09 -9.75
C CYS A 81 5.90 6.80 -9.88
N LEU A 82 5.17 7.75 -10.45
CA LEU A 82 3.71 7.64 -10.59
C LEU A 82 3.32 6.54 -11.58
N GLU A 83 4.13 6.33 -12.61
CA GLU A 83 3.93 5.29 -13.62
C GLU A 83 4.02 3.89 -12.99
N GLU A 84 5.02 3.65 -12.13
CA GLU A 84 5.19 2.38 -11.42
C GLU A 84 4.04 2.12 -10.45
N LEU A 85 3.64 3.15 -9.68
CA LEU A 85 2.47 3.06 -8.79
C LEU A 85 1.22 2.63 -9.58
N LYS A 86 0.93 3.32 -10.69
CA LYS A 86 -0.24 3.05 -11.53
C LYS A 86 -0.17 1.68 -12.19
N SER A 87 0.99 1.28 -12.72
CA SER A 87 1.18 -0.03 -13.36
C SER A 87 0.90 -1.15 -12.34
N ARG A 88 1.46 -1.05 -11.13
CA ARG A 88 1.25 -2.05 -10.08
C ARG A 88 -0.18 -2.10 -9.55
N GLU A 89 -0.81 -0.95 -9.31
CA GLU A 89 -2.21 -0.91 -8.87
C GLU A 89 -3.18 -1.42 -9.95
N ALA A 90 -2.85 -1.23 -11.24
CA ALA A 90 -3.63 -1.79 -12.34
C ALA A 90 -3.45 -3.31 -12.47
N PHE A 91 -2.24 -3.80 -12.21
CA PHE A 91 -1.90 -5.22 -12.34
C PHE A 91 -2.44 -6.06 -11.16
N TYR A 92 -2.32 -5.57 -9.92
CA TYR A 92 -2.71 -6.30 -8.72
C TYR A 92 -4.07 -5.81 -8.18
N PRO A 93 -5.17 -6.57 -8.33
CA PRO A 93 -6.51 -6.11 -7.93
C PRO A 93 -6.65 -5.92 -6.42
N LYS A 94 -5.89 -6.67 -5.61
CA LYS A 94 -5.86 -6.58 -4.15
C LYS A 94 -4.45 -6.24 -3.66
N LEU A 95 -3.95 -5.07 -4.06
CA LEU A 95 -2.67 -4.56 -3.60
C LEU A 95 -2.79 -3.83 -2.26
N ILE A 96 -1.79 -3.98 -1.38
CA ILE A 96 -1.57 -3.15 -0.20
C ILE A 96 -0.14 -2.65 -0.21
N TRP A 97 0.05 -1.35 -0.04
CA TRP A 97 1.35 -0.72 0.10
C TRP A 97 1.76 -0.69 1.56
N ILE A 98 2.97 -1.17 1.87
CA ILE A 98 3.59 -1.01 3.19
C ILE A 98 4.82 -0.12 3.02
N LEU A 99 4.79 1.05 3.65
CA LEU A 99 5.81 2.06 3.51
C LEU A 99 6.74 2.07 4.73
N ASN A 100 8.05 2.18 4.49
CA ASN A 100 9.00 2.44 5.56
C ASN A 100 8.89 3.90 6.02
N GLY A 101 8.10 4.13 7.06
CA GLY A 101 7.86 5.45 7.64
C GLY A 101 8.95 5.92 8.60
N LYS A 102 9.96 5.11 8.93
CA LYS A 102 11.03 5.49 9.88
C LYS A 102 11.71 6.81 9.53
N LYS A 103 11.78 7.16 8.24
CA LYS A 103 12.42 8.37 7.72
C LYS A 103 11.43 9.49 7.37
N PHE A 104 10.13 9.32 7.61
CA PHE A 104 9.13 10.34 7.28
C PHE A 104 9.29 11.55 8.20
N LYS A 105 9.75 12.66 7.63
CA LYS A 105 9.86 13.92 8.35
C LYS A 105 8.46 14.45 8.67
N GLY A 106 8.22 14.86 9.91
CA GLY A 106 6.96 15.50 10.30
C GLY A 106 5.72 14.61 10.23
N PHE A 107 5.88 13.28 10.19
CA PHE A 107 4.79 12.35 10.47
C PHE A 107 4.62 12.21 11.98
N ARG A 108 3.47 12.60 12.52
CA ARG A 108 3.14 12.55 13.95
C ARG A 108 1.77 11.94 14.13
N VAL A 109 1.69 10.88 14.91
CA VAL A 109 0.42 10.37 15.44
C VAL A 109 -0.03 11.32 16.56
N LEU A 110 -1.29 11.78 16.51
CA LEU A 110 -1.80 12.82 17.39
C LEU A 110 -2.78 12.25 18.43
N LYS A 111 -4.08 12.53 18.32
CA LYS A 111 -5.08 12.21 19.35
C LYS A 111 -5.92 11.00 18.94
N ASN A 112 -6.35 10.22 19.92
CA ASN A 112 -7.38 9.21 19.73
C ASN A 112 -8.65 9.84 19.15
N LEU A 113 -9.28 9.14 18.20
CA LEU A 113 -10.53 9.52 17.58
C LEU A 113 -11.67 8.67 18.15
N PRO A 114 -12.90 9.21 18.17
CA PRO A 114 -14.08 8.36 18.30
C PRO A 114 -14.18 7.42 17.10
N ASP A 115 -15.15 6.52 17.14
CA ASP A 115 -15.52 5.81 15.92
C ASP A 115 -15.96 6.87 14.89
N VAL A 116 -15.30 6.87 13.71
CA VAL A 116 -15.53 7.88 12.68
C VAL A 116 -16.92 7.77 12.06
N ASP A 117 -17.55 6.61 12.17
CA ASP A 117 -18.89 6.32 11.67
C ASP A 117 -19.94 6.27 12.80
N ASP A 118 -19.59 6.77 14.00
CA ASP A 118 -20.53 6.83 15.13
C ASP A 118 -21.76 7.69 14.79
N PRO A 119 -23.00 7.18 14.98
CA PRO A 119 -24.22 7.91 14.67
C PRO A 119 -24.33 9.28 15.36
N ARG A 120 -23.74 9.43 16.56
CA ARG A 120 -23.75 10.69 17.32
C ARG A 120 -23.02 11.83 16.60
N ILE A 121 -22.08 11.49 15.72
CA ILE A 121 -21.32 12.46 14.92
C ILE A 121 -21.70 12.45 13.43
N ALA A 122 -22.82 11.84 13.07
CA ALA A 122 -23.29 11.81 11.67
C ALA A 122 -23.54 13.22 11.09
N ASN A 123 -23.91 14.19 11.94
CA ASN A 123 -24.17 15.58 11.56
C ASN A 123 -22.95 16.50 11.71
N TYR A 124 -21.76 15.93 11.92
CA TYR A 124 -20.53 16.69 12.15
C TYR A 124 -19.41 16.22 11.22
N ASP A 125 -18.57 17.18 10.83
CA ASP A 125 -17.37 16.95 10.05
C ASP A 125 -16.14 17.28 10.89
N PHE A 126 -15.10 16.45 10.79
CA PHE A 126 -13.83 16.72 11.47
C PHE A 126 -13.08 17.87 10.78
N CYS A 127 -12.38 18.69 11.55
CA CYS A 127 -11.51 19.72 10.99
C CYS A 127 -10.11 19.15 10.69
N ASN A 128 -9.56 19.47 9.51
CA ASN A 128 -8.19 19.14 9.12
C ASN A 128 -7.15 20.05 9.82
N THR A 129 -7.09 19.97 11.14
CA THR A 129 -6.12 20.71 11.98
C THR A 129 -5.42 19.77 12.96
N ASP A 130 -4.27 20.18 13.50
CA ASP A 130 -3.55 19.43 14.54
C ASP A 130 -4.38 19.28 15.83
N HIS A 131 -5.38 20.16 16.04
CA HIS A 131 -6.32 20.06 17.16
C HIS A 131 -7.53 19.24 16.76
N LEU A 132 -7.87 18.26 17.60
CA LEU A 132 -9.06 17.45 17.40
C LEU A 132 -10.32 18.30 17.64
N SER A 133 -11.02 18.61 16.55
CA SER A 133 -12.20 19.47 16.54
C SER A 133 -13.14 19.08 15.38
N MET A 134 -14.37 19.55 15.46
CA MET A 134 -15.42 19.29 14.47
C MET A 134 -16.23 20.56 14.17
N ILE A 135 -16.92 20.57 13.04
CA ILE A 135 -17.94 21.56 12.69
C ILE A 135 -19.27 20.85 12.45
N ARG A 136 -20.39 21.54 12.69
CA ARG A 136 -21.70 21.03 12.29
C ARG A 136 -21.86 21.18 10.78
N LYS A 137 -22.42 20.15 10.13
CA LYS A 137 -22.74 20.20 8.70
C LYS A 137 -23.71 21.35 8.37
N SER A 138 -24.69 21.61 9.25
CA SER A 138 -25.63 22.74 9.11
C SER A 138 -24.92 24.10 9.04
N ASP A 139 -23.97 24.31 9.95
CA ASP A 139 -23.26 25.59 10.09
C ASP A 139 -22.35 25.82 8.87
N PHE A 140 -21.73 24.73 8.38
CA PHE A 140 -20.94 24.75 7.15
C PHE A 140 -21.78 25.11 5.92
N LEU A 141 -22.95 24.48 5.75
CA LEU A 141 -23.87 24.76 4.64
C LEU A 141 -24.40 26.20 4.64
N GLN A 142 -24.52 26.82 5.81
CA GLN A 142 -24.90 28.23 5.95
C GLN A 142 -23.74 29.21 5.72
N GLY A 143 -22.54 28.72 5.41
CA GLY A 143 -21.33 29.53 5.23
C GLY A 143 -20.81 30.14 6.54
N ARG A 144 -21.20 29.61 7.71
CA ARG A 144 -20.82 30.10 9.03
C ARG A 144 -20.32 28.97 9.95
N PRO A 145 -19.30 28.21 9.54
CA PRO A 145 -18.83 27.06 10.30
C PRO A 145 -18.33 27.45 11.68
N ARG A 146 -18.81 26.78 12.72
CA ARG A 146 -18.36 26.96 14.11
C ARG A 146 -17.57 25.75 14.57
N VAL A 147 -16.32 25.97 14.95
CA VAL A 147 -15.41 24.92 15.43
C VAL A 147 -15.78 24.54 16.86
N LEU A 148 -16.00 23.24 17.08
CA LEU A 148 -16.29 22.61 18.35
C LEU A 148 -15.11 21.71 18.74
N ASN A 149 -14.58 21.91 19.93
CA ASN A 149 -13.60 20.99 20.52
C ASN A 149 -14.30 19.84 21.25
N PHE A 150 -13.55 18.82 21.62
CA PHE A 150 -14.09 17.65 22.32
C PHE A 150 -14.39 17.90 23.81
N GLN A 151 -14.18 19.11 24.32
CA GLN A 151 -14.68 19.54 25.62
C GLN A 151 -16.11 20.11 25.53
N HIS A 152 -16.59 20.42 24.32
CA HIS A 152 -17.93 20.97 24.10
C HIS A 152 -19.02 20.01 24.63
N PRO A 153 -20.12 20.51 25.25
CA PRO A 153 -21.18 19.66 25.81
C PRO A 153 -21.76 18.61 24.86
N GLU A 154 -21.78 18.90 23.56
CA GLU A 154 -22.24 17.99 22.49
C GLU A 154 -21.26 16.85 22.20
N LEU A 155 -19.95 17.07 22.32
CA LEU A 155 -18.91 16.11 21.93
C LEU A 155 -18.25 15.42 23.13
N ARG A 156 -18.27 16.02 24.32
CA ARG A 156 -17.56 15.53 25.51
C ARG A 156 -17.96 14.14 25.99
N LYS A 157 -19.14 13.65 25.60
CA LYS A 157 -19.65 12.32 25.97
C LYS A 157 -19.32 11.24 24.93
N LEU A 158 -18.66 11.62 23.83
CA LEU A 158 -18.32 10.69 22.77
C LEU A 158 -17.10 9.85 23.19
N PRO A 159 -17.21 8.51 23.20
CA PRO A 159 -16.10 7.66 23.57
C PRO A 159 -15.01 7.74 22.50
N LEU A 160 -13.76 7.83 22.94
CA LEU A 160 -12.61 7.72 22.06
C LEU A 160 -12.20 6.25 21.94
N THR A 161 -11.86 5.84 20.72
CA THR A 161 -11.35 4.50 20.44
C THR A 161 -9.86 4.41 20.78
N SER A 162 -9.38 3.20 21.02
CA SER A 162 -7.94 2.92 21.16
C SER A 162 -7.25 2.67 19.82
N TYR A 163 -8.00 2.58 18.71
CA TYR A 163 -7.49 2.13 17.42
C TYR A 163 -7.57 3.17 16.30
N TYR A 164 -8.32 4.26 16.46
CA TYR A 164 -8.30 5.39 15.51
C TYR A 164 -7.59 6.60 16.07
N TYR A 165 -6.77 7.23 15.23
CA TYR A 165 -5.97 8.39 15.59
C TYR A 165 -6.00 9.46 14.50
N SER A 166 -6.07 10.72 14.92
CA SER A 166 -5.68 11.83 14.05
C SER A 166 -4.17 11.82 13.87
N PHE A 167 -3.70 12.40 12.78
CA PHE A 167 -2.28 12.50 12.51
C PHE A 167 -1.97 13.77 11.73
N CYS A 168 -0.69 14.12 11.72
CA CYS A 168 -0.13 15.17 10.91
C CYS A 168 1.00 14.55 10.10
N TRP A 169 1.02 14.74 8.79
CA TRP A 169 2.14 14.35 7.94
C TRP A 169 2.60 15.55 7.13
N LYS A 170 3.71 16.16 7.56
CA LYS A 170 4.34 17.26 6.82
C LYS A 170 5.20 16.67 5.70
N HIS A 171 5.15 17.26 4.52
CA HIS A 171 5.95 16.84 3.35
C HIS A 171 5.78 15.37 2.90
N PRO A 172 4.56 14.83 2.79
CA PRO A 172 4.35 13.52 2.17
C PRO A 172 4.79 13.56 0.71
N HIS A 173 5.38 12.45 0.25
CA HIS A 173 5.72 12.31 -1.16
C HIS A 173 4.45 12.26 -2.01
N ARG A 174 4.40 13.10 -3.05
CA ARG A 174 3.19 13.33 -3.86
C ARG A 174 2.60 12.07 -4.47
N VAL A 175 3.43 11.08 -4.78
CA VAL A 175 2.99 9.80 -5.37
C VAL A 175 1.96 9.09 -4.50
N TRP A 176 2.09 9.15 -3.16
CA TRP A 176 1.20 8.44 -2.25
C TRP A 176 -0.19 9.07 -2.14
N TYR A 177 -0.36 10.33 -2.57
CA TYR A 177 -1.71 10.92 -2.71
C TYR A 177 -2.49 10.36 -3.90
N GLN A 178 -1.79 9.77 -4.88
CA GLN A 178 -2.40 9.20 -6.08
C GLN A 178 -2.71 7.71 -5.91
N ALA A 179 -2.25 7.10 -4.83
CA ALA A 179 -2.50 5.70 -4.53
C ALA A 179 -3.99 5.47 -4.27
N LYS A 180 -4.56 4.48 -4.94
CA LYS A 180 -5.95 4.06 -4.76
C LYS A 180 -6.06 2.88 -3.80
N ASN A 181 -4.97 2.11 -3.67
CA ASN A 181 -4.92 0.94 -2.83
C ASN A 181 -4.54 1.31 -1.38
N PRO A 182 -4.92 0.47 -0.40
CA PRO A 182 -4.59 0.74 1.01
C PRO A 182 -3.10 0.97 1.24
N ILE A 183 -2.79 2.00 2.03
CA ILE A 183 -1.42 2.29 2.48
C ILE A 183 -1.32 2.02 3.97
N ILE A 184 -0.27 1.31 4.34
CA ILE A 184 0.16 1.07 5.72
C ILE A 184 1.54 1.68 5.91
N VAL A 185 1.72 2.41 7.00
CA VAL A 185 2.99 3.03 7.37
C VAL A 185 3.57 2.28 8.56
N ASP A 186 4.80 1.80 8.41
CA ASP A 186 5.60 1.22 9.49
C ASP A 186 6.59 2.27 10.01
N LEU A 187 6.32 2.80 11.21
CA LEU A 187 7.19 3.77 11.88
C LEU A 187 8.35 3.12 12.64
N GLY A 188 8.47 1.79 12.60
CA GLY A 188 9.57 1.03 13.20
C GLY A 188 9.34 0.52 14.61
N GLY A 189 8.11 0.64 15.14
CA GLY A 189 7.72 0.14 16.46
C GLY A 189 6.92 -1.17 16.38
N HIS A 190 6.17 -1.46 17.45
CA HIS A 190 5.28 -2.64 17.51
C HIS A 190 4.03 -2.51 16.63
N PHE A 191 3.63 -1.27 16.36
CA PHE A 191 2.41 -0.94 15.64
C PHE A 191 2.70 -0.47 14.23
N ILE A 192 1.74 -0.74 13.35
CA ILE A 192 1.66 -0.21 12.00
C ILE A 192 0.38 0.61 11.87
N TYR A 193 0.37 1.55 10.93
CA TYR A 193 -0.67 2.56 10.82
C TYR A 193 -1.25 2.53 9.42
N GLN A 194 -2.47 2.02 9.28
CA GLN A 194 -3.20 2.09 8.02
C GLN A 194 -3.76 3.49 7.84
N LEU A 195 -3.45 4.12 6.71
CA LEU A 195 -4.07 5.37 6.29
C LEU A 195 -5.49 5.08 5.80
N LYS A 196 -6.47 5.70 6.44
CA LYS A 196 -7.88 5.66 6.06
C LYS A 196 -8.40 7.07 5.83
N GLN A 197 -9.52 7.17 5.15
CA GLN A 197 -10.21 8.43 4.91
C GLN A 197 -11.69 8.28 5.23
N ARG A 198 -12.26 9.29 5.89
CA ARG A 198 -13.70 9.44 6.11
C ARG A 198 -14.21 10.46 5.09
N ARG A 199 -15.17 10.06 4.26
CA ARG A 199 -15.88 10.98 3.38
C ARG A 199 -16.78 11.88 4.22
N GLN A 200 -16.68 13.18 4.03
CA GLN A 200 -17.48 14.16 4.76
C GLN A 200 -17.77 15.38 3.88
N LEU A 201 -18.68 16.26 4.31
CA LEU A 201 -19.21 17.31 3.45
C LEU A 201 -18.18 18.43 3.21
N SER A 202 -17.39 18.76 4.22
CA SER A 202 -16.37 19.83 4.15
C SER A 202 -15.17 19.47 3.29
N GLU A 203 -14.37 18.51 3.74
CA GLU A 203 -13.20 17.95 3.06
C GLU A 203 -12.97 16.55 3.62
N ASP A 204 -12.56 15.57 2.83
CA ASP A 204 -12.25 14.23 3.35
C ASP A 204 -11.30 14.31 4.55
N TYR A 205 -11.60 13.51 5.58
CA TYR A 205 -10.80 13.50 6.80
C TYR A 205 -9.87 12.28 6.81
N PRO A 206 -8.56 12.45 6.63
CA PRO A 206 -7.61 11.35 6.74
C PRO A 206 -7.37 11.03 8.22
N TYR A 207 -7.32 9.74 8.54
CA TYR A 207 -7.03 9.25 9.88
C TYR A 207 -6.22 7.96 9.84
N LEU A 208 -5.64 7.58 10.97
CA LEU A 208 -4.88 6.35 11.13
C LEU A 208 -5.71 5.29 11.84
N HIS A 209 -5.68 4.09 11.31
CA HIS A 209 -6.08 2.88 12.00
C HIS A 209 -4.83 2.13 12.45
N ILE A 210 -4.61 2.07 13.77
CA ILE A 210 -3.46 1.39 14.35
C ILE A 210 -3.76 -0.10 14.53
N MET A 211 -2.79 -0.95 14.22
CA MET A 211 -2.84 -2.38 14.51
C MET A 211 -1.43 -2.90 14.80
N THR A 212 -1.33 -4.08 15.41
CA THR A 212 -0.01 -4.68 15.62
C THR A 212 0.50 -5.29 14.31
N ARG A 213 1.81 -5.27 14.11
CA ARG A 213 2.42 -5.96 12.96
C ARG A 213 2.07 -7.45 12.93
N LYS A 214 2.02 -8.09 14.10
CA LYS A 214 1.65 -9.50 14.26
C LYS A 214 0.22 -9.77 13.77
N SER A 215 -0.76 -9.05 14.31
CA SER A 215 -2.17 -9.21 13.94
C SER A 215 -2.45 -8.89 12.47
N PHE A 216 -1.65 -8.01 11.86
CA PHE A 216 -1.74 -7.77 10.41
C PHE A 216 -1.26 -8.96 9.61
N ILE A 217 -0.06 -9.49 9.90
CA ILE A 217 0.51 -10.63 9.19
C ILE A 217 -0.39 -11.88 9.31
N GLU A 218 -0.91 -12.14 10.51
CA GLU A 218 -1.79 -13.28 10.78
C GLU A 218 -3.03 -13.31 9.88
N GLN A 219 -3.52 -12.17 9.39
CA GLN A 219 -4.66 -12.12 8.45
C GLN A 219 -4.39 -12.77 7.08
N TYR A 220 -3.11 -12.97 6.74
CA TYR A 220 -2.68 -13.39 5.40
C TYR A 220 -1.91 -14.70 5.37
N VAL A 221 -1.67 -15.31 6.53
CA VAL A 221 -0.89 -16.56 6.67
C VAL A 221 -1.78 -17.75 7.04
N CYS A 222 -3.07 -17.53 7.32
CA CYS A 222 -4.06 -18.57 7.59
C CYS A 222 -4.37 -19.46 6.38
#